data_AF-A0A226X5A7-F1
#
_entry.id   AF-A0A226X5A7-F1
#
_cell.length_a   1.000
_cell.length_b   1.000
_cell.length_c   1.000
_cell.angle_alpha   90.00
_cell.angle_beta   90.00
_cell.angle_gamma   90.00
#
_symmetry.space_group_name_H-M   'P 1'
#
loop_
_entity.id
_entity.type
_entity.pdbx_description
1 polymer ?
#
loop_
_entity_poly.entity_id
_entity_poly.type
_entity_poly.pdbx_seq_one_letter_code
_entity_poly.pdbx_strand_id
1 'polypeptide(L)'
;MQTICPENLKDLADRWTVLINQINRHEPNHYPDELCMYVAMLARRAERLICPDPIEQRDVFNAVHDMVERGKLKPALDKLHDVIDQCLENGRH
;
A
#
# COMPACT_ATOMS: atom_id res chain seq x y z
N MET A 1 -3.63 -6.04 -27.74
CA MET A 1 -2.41 -6.35 -26.96
C MET A 1 -2.37 -5.41 -25.77
N GLN A 2 -2.56 -5.90 -24.55
CA GLN A 2 -2.24 -5.11 -23.37
C GLN A 2 -0.73 -5.13 -23.21
N THR A 3 -0.07 -4.00 -23.40
CA THR A 3 1.30 -3.80 -22.95
C THR A 3 1.28 -3.87 -21.43
N ILE A 4 1.67 -5.02 -20.88
CA ILE A 4 1.87 -5.19 -19.44
C ILE A 4 3.12 -4.39 -19.10
N CYS A 5 2.96 -3.09 -18.87
CA CYS A 5 4.00 -2.29 -18.25
C CYS A 5 4.32 -2.95 -16.90
N PRO A 6 5.58 -3.29 -16.60
CA PRO A 6 5.95 -3.71 -15.26
C PRO A 6 5.63 -2.55 -14.33
N GLU A 7 4.67 -2.78 -13.43
CA GLU A 7 4.35 -1.80 -12.40
C GLU A 7 5.59 -1.61 -11.54
N ASN A 8 5.99 -0.36 -11.36
CA ASN A 8 7.19 0.01 -10.63
C ASN A 8 6.82 0.76 -9.34
N LEU A 9 7.81 0.97 -8.46
CA LEU A 9 7.61 1.62 -7.16
C LEU A 9 6.94 3.00 -7.26
N LYS A 10 7.16 3.75 -8.35
CA LYS A 10 6.51 5.05 -8.56
C LYS A 10 5.01 4.90 -8.80
N ASP A 11 4.57 3.88 -9.52
CA ASP A 11 3.13 3.61 -9.73
C ASP A 11 2.42 3.27 -8.40
N LEU A 12 3.13 2.63 -7.46
CA LEU A 12 2.62 2.40 -6.11
C LEU A 12 2.51 3.71 -5.31
N ALA A 13 3.53 4.58 -5.36
CA ALA A 13 3.52 5.89 -4.69
C ALA A 13 2.43 6.82 -5.25
N ASP A 14 2.25 6.84 -6.58
CA ASP A 14 1.19 7.62 -7.24
C ASP A 14 -0.21 7.13 -6.80
N ARG A 15 -0.42 5.81 -6.68
CA ARG A 15 -1.70 5.24 -6.19
C ARG A 15 -1.91 5.41 -4.70
N TRP A 16 -0.86 5.29 -3.90
CA TRP A 16 -0.89 5.62 -2.48
C TRP A 16 -1.37 7.08 -2.30
N THR A 17 -0.80 8.00 -3.07
CA THR A 17 -1.17 9.43 -3.07
C THR A 17 -2.65 9.64 -3.39
N VAL A 18 -3.23 8.87 -4.33
CA VAL A 18 -4.66 8.93 -4.60
C VAL A 18 -5.49 8.42 -3.41
N LEU A 19 -5.14 7.27 -2.84
CA LEU A 19 -5.91 6.65 -1.76
C LEU A 19 -5.85 7.44 -0.44
N ILE A 20 -4.69 7.98 -0.06
CA ILE A 20 -4.59 8.81 1.16
C ILE A 20 -5.41 10.09 1.02
N ASN A 21 -5.44 10.69 -0.18
CA ASN A 21 -6.28 11.85 -0.49
C ASN A 21 -7.79 11.53 -0.51
N GLN A 22 -8.19 10.29 -0.78
CA GLN A 22 -9.57 9.84 -0.63
C GLN A 22 -9.90 9.59 0.85
N ILE A 23 -9.09 8.82 1.57
CA ILE A 23 -9.24 8.55 3.01
C ILE A 23 -9.37 9.83 3.83
N ASN A 24 -8.55 10.85 3.55
CA ASN A 24 -8.59 12.14 4.24
C ASN A 24 -9.89 12.95 4.02
N ARG A 25 -10.81 12.51 3.14
CA ARG A 25 -12.13 13.12 2.92
C ARG A 25 -13.25 12.42 3.71
N HIS A 26 -12.96 11.27 4.34
CA HIS A 26 -13.90 10.50 5.14
C HIS A 26 -13.61 10.64 6.63
N GLU A 27 -14.63 10.43 7.45
CA GLU A 27 -14.43 10.30 8.89
C GLU A 27 -13.63 9.03 9.21
N PRO A 28 -12.70 9.07 10.18
CA PRO A 28 -11.93 7.89 10.57
C PRO A 28 -12.83 6.72 10.96
N ASN A 29 -12.53 5.55 10.38
CA ASN A 29 -13.25 4.28 10.58
C ASN A 29 -14.67 4.20 9.96
N HIS A 30 -15.12 5.22 9.22
CA HIS A 30 -16.36 5.20 8.42
C HIS A 30 -16.04 5.26 6.92
N TYR A 31 -15.16 4.36 6.48
CA TYR A 31 -14.74 4.27 5.08
C TYR A 31 -15.71 3.42 4.26
N PRO A 32 -15.98 3.76 2.98
CA PRO A 32 -16.71 2.88 2.08
C PRO A 32 -15.98 1.55 1.85
N ASP A 33 -16.71 0.45 1.69
CA ASP A 33 -16.14 -0.89 1.43
C ASP A 33 -15.21 -0.91 0.20
N GLU A 34 -15.53 -0.10 -0.82
CA GLU A 34 -14.72 0.08 -2.02
C GLU A 34 -13.31 0.63 -1.69
N LEU A 35 -13.23 1.56 -0.72
CA LEU A 35 -11.97 2.13 -0.26
C LEU A 35 -11.16 1.11 0.54
N CYS A 36 -11.82 0.30 1.37
CA CYS A 36 -11.19 -0.85 2.04
C CYS A 36 -10.59 -1.84 1.02
N MET A 37 -11.36 -2.17 -0.03
CA MET A 37 -10.91 -3.04 -1.12
C MET A 37 -9.71 -2.45 -1.87
N TYR A 38 -9.71 -1.16 -2.20
CA TYR A 38 -8.58 -0.53 -2.89
C TYR A 38 -7.30 -0.50 -2.05
N VAL A 39 -7.39 -0.25 -0.75
CA VAL A 39 -6.24 -0.30 0.15
C VAL A 39 -5.71 -1.74 0.27
N ALA A 40 -6.59 -2.75 0.40
CA ALA A 40 -6.20 -4.16 0.37
C ALA A 40 -5.50 -4.56 -0.94
N MET A 41 -6.00 -4.06 -2.07
CA MET A 41 -5.40 -4.28 -3.39
C MET A 41 -4.01 -3.63 -3.49
N LEU A 42 -3.82 -2.41 -2.98
CA LEU A 42 -2.52 -1.74 -2.98
C LEU A 42 -1.51 -2.48 -2.09
N ALA A 43 -1.91 -2.88 -0.87
CA ALA A 43 -1.07 -3.66 0.04
C ALA A 43 -0.57 -4.95 -0.60
N ARG A 44 -1.45 -5.76 -1.21
CA ARG A 44 -1.08 -6.98 -1.95
C ARG A 44 -0.24 -6.72 -3.21
N ARG A 45 -0.22 -5.50 -3.75
CA ARG A 45 0.59 -5.12 -4.92
C ARG A 45 2.00 -4.72 -4.50
N ALA A 46 2.10 -3.88 -3.45
CA ALA A 46 3.35 -3.56 -2.79
C ALA A 46 4.04 -4.80 -2.25
N GLU A 47 3.33 -5.71 -1.58
CA GLU A 47 3.88 -6.98 -1.08
C GLU A 47 4.59 -7.77 -2.19
N ARG A 48 3.95 -7.94 -3.35
CA ARG A 48 4.52 -8.68 -4.49
C ARG A 48 5.66 -7.96 -5.21
N LEU A 49 5.73 -6.63 -5.15
CA LEU A 49 6.76 -5.85 -5.84
C LEU A 49 7.99 -5.61 -4.96
N ILE A 50 7.79 -5.47 -3.64
CA ILE A 50 8.79 -5.03 -2.68
C ILE A 50 9.36 -6.21 -1.87
N CYS A 51 8.59 -7.30 -1.67
CA CYS A 51 8.97 -8.44 -0.86
C CYS A 51 9.21 -9.72 -1.71
N PRO A 52 10.32 -9.80 -2.48
CA PRO A 52 10.77 -11.07 -3.05
C PRO A 52 11.46 -11.97 -2.01
N ASP A 53 11.90 -11.44 -0.86
CA ASP A 53 12.54 -12.19 0.23
C ASP A 53 11.66 -12.20 1.51
N PRO A 54 11.25 -13.37 2.05
CA PRO A 54 10.00 -13.45 2.82
C PRO A 54 10.09 -13.13 4.32
N ILE A 55 11.22 -12.65 4.83
CA ILE A 55 11.47 -12.54 6.29
C ILE A 55 11.28 -11.10 6.79
N GLU A 56 12.10 -10.14 6.32
CA GLU A 56 12.16 -8.81 6.95
C GLU A 56 10.89 -7.96 6.76
N GLN A 57 10.24 -8.05 5.60
CA GLN A 57 9.04 -7.26 5.30
C GLN A 57 7.71 -8.00 5.54
N ARG A 58 7.74 -9.32 5.78
CA ARG A 58 6.52 -10.11 6.01
C ARG A 58 5.71 -9.62 7.20
N ASP A 59 6.35 -9.32 8.32
CA ASP A 59 5.65 -8.83 9.51
C ASP A 59 5.07 -7.42 9.31
N VAL A 60 5.69 -6.61 8.44
CA VAL A 60 5.15 -5.31 8.03
C VAL A 60 3.89 -5.48 7.19
N PHE A 61 3.92 -6.34 6.16
CA PHE A 61 2.74 -6.60 5.32
C PHE A 61 1.61 -7.32 6.09
N ASN A 62 1.93 -8.26 6.98
CA ASN A 62 0.96 -8.87 7.91
C ASN A 62 0.25 -7.80 8.75
N ALA A 63 1.00 -6.85 9.32
CA ALA A 63 0.43 -5.76 10.10
C ALA A 63 -0.43 -4.80 9.25
N VAL A 64 -0.04 -4.52 7.99
CA VAL A 64 -0.86 -3.74 7.06
C VAL A 64 -2.17 -4.46 6.73
N HIS A 65 -2.13 -5.77 6.44
CA HIS A 65 -3.35 -6.55 6.16
C HIS A 65 -4.29 -6.60 7.38
N ASP A 66 -3.80 -6.87 8.60
CA ASP A 66 -4.62 -6.82 9.83
C ASP A 66 -5.25 -5.44 10.08
N MET A 67 -4.53 -4.35 9.78
CA MET A 67 -5.10 -3.00 9.86
C MET A 67 -6.24 -2.80 8.85
N VAL A 68 -6.09 -3.27 7.61
CA VAL A 68 -7.15 -3.15 6.59
C VAL A 68 -8.38 -3.99 6.94
N GLU A 69 -8.20 -5.23 7.40
CA GLU A 69 -9.29 -6.10 7.86
C GLU A 69 -10.06 -5.49 9.04
N ARG A 70 -9.40 -4.68 9.88
CA ARG A 70 -10.02 -3.91 10.98
C ARG A 70 -10.52 -2.53 10.58
N GLY A 71 -10.53 -2.17 9.29
CA GLY A 71 -10.96 -0.86 8.79
C GLY A 71 -10.02 0.32 9.14
N LYS A 72 -8.82 0.05 9.67
CA LYS A 72 -7.81 1.06 10.06
C LYS A 72 -7.02 1.54 8.84
N LEU A 73 -7.72 2.01 7.80
CA LEU A 73 -7.13 2.27 6.49
C LEU A 73 -6.03 3.35 6.51
N LYS A 74 -6.18 4.40 7.32
CA LYS A 74 -5.17 5.47 7.41
C LYS A 74 -3.83 4.96 7.99
N PRO A 75 -3.77 4.35 9.20
CA PRO A 75 -2.57 3.68 9.69
C PRO A 75 -1.99 2.62 8.73
N ALA A 76 -2.85 1.89 8.01
CA ALA A 76 -2.41 0.92 7.01
C ALA A 76 -1.68 1.59 5.83
N LEU A 77 -2.21 2.71 5.32
CA LEU A 77 -1.53 3.49 4.29
C LEU A 77 -0.28 4.18 4.81
N ASP A 78 -0.30 4.78 6.00
CA ASP A 78 0.88 5.46 6.57
C ASP A 78 2.07 4.46 6.64
N LYS A 79 1.84 3.26 7.17
CA LYS A 79 2.86 2.21 7.23
C LYS A 79 3.25 1.62 5.86
N LEU A 80 2.36 1.69 4.88
CA LEU A 80 2.66 1.29 3.49
C LEU A 80 3.52 2.34 2.77
N HIS A 81 3.37 3.62 3.13
CA HIS A 81 4.21 4.71 2.64
C HIS A 81 5.66 4.51 3.08
N ASP A 82 5.89 4.25 4.37
CA ASP A 82 7.23 4.01 4.94
C ASP A 82 8.00 2.94 4.15
N VAL A 83 7.34 1.86 3.74
CA VAL A 83 7.94 0.76 2.95
C VAL A 83 8.21 1.18 1.50
N ILE A 84 7.27 1.88 0.87
CA ILE A 84 7.44 2.37 -0.51
C ILE A 84 8.60 3.37 -0.58
N ASP A 85 8.68 4.31 0.37
CA ASP A 85 9.75 5.31 0.45
C ASP A 85 11.11 4.67 0.70
N GLN A 86 11.24 3.78 1.70
CA GLN A 86 12.50 3.05 1.96
C GLN A 86 13.01 2.32 0.72
N CYS A 87 12.12 1.74 -0.08
CA CYS A 87 12.52 1.03 -1.30
C CYS A 87 12.79 1.97 -2.49
N LEU A 88 12.16 3.14 -2.55
CA LEU A 88 12.51 4.21 -3.49
C LEU A 88 13.87 4.87 -3.16
N GLU A 89 14.24 4.93 -1.88
CA GLU A 89 15.56 5.41 -1.43
C GLU A 89 16.65 4.36 -1.72
N ASN A 90 16.45 3.11 -1.31
CA ASN A 90 17.40 2.03 -1.56
C ASN A 90 17.63 1.76 -3.06
N GLY A 91 16.64 1.99 -3.92
CA GLY A 91 16.76 1.85 -5.38
C GLY A 91 17.47 3.00 -6.11
N ARG A 92 18.01 3.99 -5.39
CA ARG A 92 18.77 5.14 -5.96
C ARG A 92 20.29 5.03 -5.80
N HIS A 93 20.78 3.95 -5.21
CA HIS A 93 22.20 3.66 -4.99
C HIS A 93 22.72 2.56 -5.91
#